data_AF-A0A350MLQ9-F1
#
_entry.id   AF-A0A350MLQ9-F1
#
_cell.length_a   1.000
_cell.length_b   1.000
_cell.length_c   1.000
_cell.angle_alpha   90.00
_cell.angle_beta   90.00
_cell.angle_gamma   90.00
#
_symmetry.space_group_name_H-M   'P 1'
#
loop_
_entity.id
_entity.type
_entity.pdbx_description
1 polymer ?
#
loop_
_entity_poly.entity_id
_entity_poly.type
_entity_poly.pdbx_seq_one_letter_code
_entity_poly.pdbx_strand_id
1 'polypeptide(L)'
;MKLGAKVKERIARTIGEYFSTNNIVNIFTDAKISTDKSLYAKWRIILDAFSKVTTEDGISHIIEDFCHPLNFQDLQIRQNFIDALNKILSYEDAVIQSTDRTAKMVSLSESKEKIKDEDEKVKVLPDINKSSYSEKVVDLVAKEFCEVLPNWEIKKVIKPIIKKDNELYNQEEIKGYFDEIDIGNYPFYTFSETLQAVRRKDKEADIRISAIITKLLHPLNYNADENQAEKIANKINKYLKYDRKVVDCFDKETGEYAVCRIANLEDEEYFRTEDEITLFEEEQEELQFLRLPENKEKISTLRKAYQTFINIVEVYCENPSKPSNEMNDAYLKTKELIADAVRDLRLYANNGDNKRIHTLEHYFIPFNNLFTAEREYTPDVMEIDLSGKKLSWDYIRPKMNATYGCINDLYYKIDGSDMPSKPDVQQIIDSASSLLSKIKKNNKKEKDTKQRASTTNPVQKIEITNMPELRVRNADDSAIVKNKKRIALPKFSSTSWSKVEIKFINEEVVYIKADKKTATVNYEGLGFNNDKTGKPNTAWHFLFELAKRGGETSEIKSPIPDSIKQHKKTISDRLKKIFKNDTDPFYDFLETNTYKIKIKLMPPIDEDQNDKLGIKEYLKETMTSEYEPEN
;
A
#
# COMPACT_ATOMS: atom_id res chain seq x y z
N MET A 1 40.89 -5.52 12.77
CA MET A 1 40.93 -4.27 11.97
C MET A 1 40.71 -3.11 12.93
N LYS A 2 41.63 -2.16 13.00
CA LYS A 2 41.62 -1.16 14.07
C LYS A 2 40.90 0.13 13.66
N LEU A 3 39.65 0.30 14.08
CA LEU A 3 38.91 1.55 13.84
C LEU A 3 39.44 2.70 14.69
N GLY A 4 39.75 3.84 14.07
CA GLY A 4 40.15 5.06 14.77
C GLY A 4 39.03 5.61 15.66
N ALA A 5 39.39 6.33 16.73
CA ALA A 5 38.42 6.87 17.69
C ALA A 5 37.36 7.80 17.02
N LYS A 6 37.78 8.61 16.04
CA LYS A 6 36.87 9.47 15.26
C LYS A 6 35.89 8.67 14.40
N VAL A 7 36.33 7.52 13.89
CA VAL A 7 35.49 6.63 13.07
C VAL A 7 34.49 5.91 13.97
N LYS A 8 34.92 5.39 15.12
CA LYS A 8 34.04 4.82 16.16
C LYS A 8 32.96 5.80 16.60
N GLU A 9 33.30 7.06 16.85
CA GLU A 9 32.32 8.09 17.21
C GLU A 9 31.31 8.35 16.08
N ARG A 10 31.77 8.44 14.83
CA ARG A 10 30.87 8.63 13.69
C ARG A 10 29.93 7.45 13.49
N ILE A 11 30.43 6.22 13.60
CA ILE A 11 29.62 5.00 13.57
C ILE A 11 28.57 5.04 14.69
N ALA A 12 28.98 5.36 15.92
CA ALA A 12 28.07 5.46 17.05
C ALA A 12 26.97 6.51 16.87
N ARG A 13 27.30 7.65 16.24
CA ARG A 13 26.30 8.67 15.88
C ARG A 13 25.35 8.17 14.79
N THR A 14 25.86 7.53 13.75
CA THR A 14 25.02 6.95 12.68
C THR A 14 24.10 5.87 13.23
N ILE A 15 24.57 4.96 14.08
CA ILE A 15 23.69 3.98 14.75
C ILE A 15 22.63 4.72 15.59
N GLY A 16 23.03 5.74 16.36
CA GLY A 16 22.09 6.54 17.14
C GLY A 16 21.03 7.28 16.32
N GLU A 17 21.27 7.55 15.03
CA GLU A 17 20.29 8.18 14.14
C GLU A 17 19.21 7.19 13.68
N TYR A 18 19.54 5.90 13.55
CA TYR A 18 18.64 4.87 13.00
C TYR A 18 17.95 4.01 14.06
N PHE A 19 18.44 4.01 15.31
CA PHE A 19 17.94 3.16 16.37
C PHE A 19 17.43 3.96 17.58
N SER A 20 16.38 3.44 18.23
CA SER A 20 15.94 3.92 19.54
C SER A 20 16.91 3.45 20.63
N THR A 21 16.86 4.08 21.81
CA THR A 21 17.69 3.68 22.96
C THR A 21 17.42 2.22 23.36
N ASN A 22 16.15 1.79 23.34
CA ASN A 22 15.78 0.41 23.65
C ASN A 22 16.33 -0.58 22.63
N ASN A 23 16.27 -0.27 21.33
CA ASN A 23 16.84 -1.13 20.30
C ASN A 23 18.36 -1.32 20.50
N ILE A 24 19.07 -0.23 20.78
CA ILE A 24 20.52 -0.25 21.06
C ILE A 24 20.84 -1.12 22.27
N VAL A 25 20.13 -0.91 23.39
CA VAL A 25 20.32 -1.67 24.63
C VAL A 25 20.03 -3.16 24.43
N ASN A 26 18.99 -3.50 23.67
CA ASN A 26 18.61 -4.87 23.40
C ASN A 26 19.68 -5.59 22.58
N ILE A 27 20.18 -4.97 21.49
CA ILE A 27 21.26 -5.52 20.67
C ILE A 27 22.52 -5.78 21.53
N PHE A 28 22.87 -4.85 22.41
CA PHE A 28 24.01 -5.07 23.32
C PHE A 28 23.77 -6.14 24.37
N THR A 29 22.53 -6.26 24.88
CA THR A 29 22.16 -7.31 25.84
C THR A 29 22.30 -8.69 25.19
N ASP A 30 21.88 -8.83 23.94
CA ASP A 30 22.02 -10.07 23.15
C ASP A 30 23.49 -10.43 22.91
N ALA A 31 24.33 -9.43 22.64
CA ALA A 31 25.78 -9.57 22.52
C ALA A 31 26.49 -9.77 23.88
N LYS A 32 25.75 -9.79 25.01
CA LYS A 32 26.26 -9.87 26.39
C LYS A 32 27.21 -8.72 26.76
N ILE A 33 26.97 -7.53 26.23
CA ILE A 33 27.74 -6.32 26.50
C ILE A 33 26.94 -5.44 27.47
N SER A 34 27.49 -5.24 28.67
CA SER A 34 26.88 -4.35 29.66
C SER A 34 26.98 -2.89 29.22
N THR A 35 25.85 -2.20 29.14
CA THR A 35 25.76 -0.77 28.79
C THR A 35 25.26 0.05 29.96
N ASP A 36 25.82 1.25 30.13
CA ASP A 36 25.31 2.21 31.11
C ASP A 36 24.08 2.95 30.57
N LYS A 37 22.90 2.53 31.02
CA LYS A 37 21.61 3.14 30.63
C LYS A 37 21.46 4.58 31.14
N SER A 38 22.28 5.03 32.09
CA SER A 38 22.25 6.42 32.58
C SER A 38 22.85 7.43 31.59
N LEU A 39 23.52 6.95 30.53
CA LEU A 39 24.07 7.79 29.50
C LEU A 39 22.96 8.39 28.61
N TYR A 40 22.69 9.68 28.80
CA TYR A 40 21.60 10.43 28.15
C TYR A 40 21.63 10.51 26.62
N ALA A 41 22.68 10.05 25.93
CA ALA A 41 22.78 10.15 24.48
C ALA A 41 23.08 8.79 23.85
N LYS A 42 22.27 8.38 22.87
CA LYS A 42 22.37 7.09 22.15
C LYS A 42 23.81 6.74 21.72
N TRP A 43 24.51 7.69 21.10
CA TRP A 43 25.88 7.48 20.66
C TRP A 43 26.89 7.29 21.81
N ARG A 44 26.62 7.82 23.01
CA ARG A 44 27.46 7.59 24.19
C ARG A 44 27.29 6.18 24.74
N ILE A 45 26.07 5.64 24.72
CA ILE A 45 25.80 4.23 25.06
C ILE A 45 26.60 3.30 24.15
N ILE A 46 26.61 3.59 22.85
CA ILE A 46 27.36 2.79 21.86
C ILE A 46 28.87 2.93 22.04
N LEU A 47 29.38 4.14 22.32
CA LEU A 47 30.81 4.33 22.59
C LEU A 47 31.26 3.66 23.90
N ASP A 48 30.42 3.70 24.94
CA ASP A 48 30.64 2.96 26.18
C ASP A 48 30.74 1.46 25.90
N ALA A 49 29.78 0.92 25.12
CA ALA A 49 29.84 -0.47 24.66
C ALA A 49 31.14 -0.76 23.88
N PHE A 50 31.50 0.05 22.88
CA PHE A 50 32.74 -0.10 22.11
C PHE A 50 34.00 -0.03 22.98
N SER A 51 33.97 0.68 24.11
CA SER A 51 35.11 0.76 25.03
C SER A 51 35.27 -0.49 25.89
N LYS A 52 34.18 -1.24 26.11
CA LYS A 52 34.13 -2.47 26.91
C LYS A 52 34.48 -3.72 26.09
N VAL A 53 34.47 -3.62 24.77
CA VAL A 53 34.88 -4.70 23.87
C VAL A 53 36.40 -4.76 23.82
N THR A 54 36.96 -5.90 24.23
CA THR A 54 38.42 -6.10 24.35
C THR A 54 39.09 -6.48 23.03
N THR A 55 38.34 -6.97 22.04
CA THR A 55 38.84 -7.41 20.74
C THR A 55 38.41 -6.46 19.62
N GLU A 56 39.29 -6.24 18.64
CA GLU A 56 38.95 -5.45 17.46
C GLU A 56 37.81 -6.08 16.66
N ASP A 57 37.80 -7.40 16.55
CA ASP A 57 36.76 -8.16 15.83
C ASP A 57 35.39 -8.07 16.54
N GLY A 58 35.38 -7.86 17.86
CA GLY A 58 34.14 -7.64 18.60
C GLY A 58 33.41 -6.37 18.17
N ILE A 59 34.14 -5.32 17.76
CA ILE A 59 33.51 -4.09 17.24
C ILE A 59 32.93 -4.34 15.86
N SER A 60 33.63 -5.08 15.00
CA SER A 60 33.11 -5.49 13.69
C SER A 60 31.82 -6.29 13.84
N HIS A 61 31.80 -7.29 14.72
CA HIS A 61 30.60 -8.10 15.00
C HIS A 61 29.42 -7.26 15.50
N ILE A 62 29.66 -6.29 16.38
CA ILE A 62 28.60 -5.39 16.83
C ILE A 62 28.04 -4.58 15.64
N ILE A 63 28.91 -4.06 14.78
CA ILE A 63 28.47 -3.29 13.61
C ILE A 63 27.67 -4.19 12.65
N GLU A 64 28.10 -5.43 12.45
CA GLU A 64 27.37 -6.45 11.67
C GLU A 64 25.99 -6.74 12.28
N ASP A 65 25.91 -6.90 13.60
CA ASP A 65 24.65 -7.09 14.33
C ASP A 65 23.71 -5.92 14.11
N PHE A 66 24.18 -4.66 14.17
CA PHE A 66 23.36 -3.50 13.86
C PHE A 66 22.87 -3.48 12.40
N CYS A 67 23.64 -4.03 11.45
CA CYS A 67 23.29 -4.10 10.03
C CYS A 67 22.38 -5.29 9.68
N HIS A 68 22.02 -6.10 10.67
CA HIS A 68 21.20 -7.27 10.47
C HIS A 68 19.79 -6.92 9.96
N PRO A 69 19.23 -7.59 8.93
CA PRO A 69 17.90 -7.26 8.41
C PRO A 69 16.78 -7.24 9.43
N LEU A 70 16.85 -8.12 10.44
CA LEU A 70 15.85 -8.21 11.51
C LEU A 70 15.72 -6.96 12.38
N ASN A 71 16.69 -6.05 12.30
CA ASN A 71 16.67 -4.78 13.01
C ASN A 71 15.89 -3.68 12.27
N PHE A 72 15.40 -3.98 11.05
CA PHE A 72 14.70 -3.04 10.19
C PHE A 72 13.37 -3.63 9.72
N GLN A 73 12.31 -2.83 9.76
CA GLN A 73 11.02 -3.20 9.18
C GLN A 73 11.00 -3.05 7.65
N ASP A 74 11.87 -2.20 7.11
CA ASP A 74 11.99 -1.89 5.69
C ASP A 74 13.44 -2.08 5.20
N LEU A 75 13.60 -2.88 4.15
CA LEU A 75 14.89 -3.15 3.50
C LEU A 75 15.53 -1.90 2.91
N GLN A 76 14.75 -0.91 2.48
CA GLN A 76 15.28 0.34 1.95
C GLN A 76 15.92 1.20 3.05
N ILE A 77 15.32 1.23 4.25
CA ILE A 77 15.88 1.93 5.41
C ILE A 77 17.20 1.28 5.83
N ARG A 78 17.25 -0.06 5.84
CA ARG A 78 18.48 -0.81 6.06
C ARG A 78 19.55 -0.45 5.04
N GLN A 79 19.23 -0.42 3.74
CA GLN A 79 20.22 -0.11 2.72
C GLN A 79 20.80 1.30 2.92
N ASN A 80 19.93 2.28 3.21
CA ASN A 80 20.37 3.65 3.50
C ASN A 80 21.30 3.71 4.73
N PHE A 81 21.02 2.91 5.76
CA PHE A 81 21.87 2.80 6.95
C PHE A 81 23.26 2.22 6.62
N ILE A 82 23.29 1.12 5.85
CA ILE A 82 24.54 0.46 5.44
C ILE A 82 25.36 1.38 4.54
N ASP A 83 24.74 2.11 3.62
CA ASP A 83 25.42 3.09 2.79
C ASP A 83 26.04 4.23 3.62
N ALA A 84 25.33 4.68 4.65
CA ALA A 84 25.84 5.70 5.59
C ALA A 84 27.05 5.18 6.39
N LEU A 85 27.01 3.93 6.86
CA LEU A 85 28.14 3.29 7.52
C LEU A 85 29.32 3.07 6.57
N ASN A 86 29.08 2.57 5.36
CA ASN A 86 30.11 2.34 4.34
C ASN A 86 30.86 3.61 3.96
N LYS A 87 30.17 4.75 3.91
CA LYS A 87 30.82 6.06 3.73
C LYS A 87 31.80 6.39 4.86
N ILE A 88 31.51 5.98 6.09
CA ILE A 88 32.38 6.17 7.25
C ILE A 88 33.51 5.13 7.29
N LEU A 89 33.21 3.88 6.95
CA LEU A 89 34.17 2.77 6.97
C LEU A 89 35.22 2.86 5.85
N SER A 90 34.87 3.49 4.73
CA SER A 90 35.80 3.74 3.62
C SER A 90 37.05 4.53 4.02
N TYR A 91 36.99 5.32 5.11
CA TYR A 91 38.15 6.03 5.66
C TYR A 91 39.20 5.11 6.30
N GLU A 92 38.85 3.87 6.61
CA GLU A 92 39.71 2.88 7.27
C GLU A 92 39.96 1.63 6.40
N ASP A 93 39.66 1.69 5.10
CA ASP A 93 39.77 0.55 4.17
C ASP A 93 38.83 -0.63 4.50
N ALA A 94 37.64 -0.35 5.06
CA ALA A 94 36.58 -1.35 5.23
C ALA A 94 35.29 -1.01 4.50
N VAL A 95 34.53 -2.06 4.23
CA VAL A 95 33.18 -2.00 3.69
C VAL A 95 32.32 -3.10 4.32
N ILE A 96 31.07 -2.79 4.60
CA ILE A 96 30.03 -3.74 4.91
C ILE A 96 29.48 -4.24 3.58
N GLN A 97 29.72 -5.51 3.31
CA GLN A 97 29.03 -6.24 2.25
C GLN A 97 27.75 -6.80 2.82
N SER A 98 26.63 -6.28 2.34
CA SER A 98 25.31 -6.74 2.75
C SER A 98 24.62 -7.51 1.64
N THR A 99 24.07 -8.67 1.99
CA THR A 99 23.07 -9.35 1.18
C THR A 99 21.69 -9.00 1.72
N ASP A 100 20.61 -9.53 1.14
CA ASP A 100 19.24 -9.47 1.71
C ASP A 100 19.12 -10.13 3.09
N ARG A 101 20.24 -10.67 3.56
CA ARG A 101 20.34 -11.79 4.43
C ARG A 101 21.32 -11.44 5.57
N THR A 102 22.60 -11.32 5.30
CA THR A 102 23.57 -10.87 6.31
C THR A 102 24.20 -9.52 5.96
N ALA A 103 24.97 -8.99 6.90
CA ALA A 103 25.93 -7.93 6.67
C ALA A 103 27.25 -8.39 7.25
N LYS A 104 28.33 -8.34 6.46
CA LYS A 104 29.67 -8.70 6.91
C LYS A 104 30.64 -7.57 6.62
N MET A 105 31.45 -7.22 7.59
CA MET A 105 32.50 -6.22 7.44
C MET A 105 33.74 -6.89 6.87
N VAL A 106 34.21 -6.40 5.72
CA VAL A 106 35.38 -6.92 5.02
C VAL A 106 36.36 -5.80 4.70
N SER A 107 37.64 -6.14 4.58
CA SER A 107 38.63 -5.21 4.06
C SER A 107 38.39 -4.94 2.57
N LEU A 108 38.56 -3.69 2.14
CA LEU A 108 38.45 -3.29 0.74
C LEU A 108 39.50 -4.02 -0.14
N SER A 109 40.65 -4.41 0.43
CA SER A 109 41.65 -5.26 -0.23
C SER A 109 41.14 -6.69 -0.52
N GLU A 110 40.39 -7.30 0.42
CA GLU A 110 39.83 -8.66 0.30
C GLU A 110 38.62 -8.72 -0.63
N SER A 111 37.88 -7.61 -0.76
CA SER A 111 36.70 -7.50 -1.62
C SER A 111 36.98 -7.68 -3.12
N LYS A 112 38.24 -7.47 -3.55
CA LYS A 112 38.66 -7.61 -4.95
C LYS A 112 39.07 -9.04 -5.32
N GLU A 113 39.43 -9.89 -4.36
CA GLU A 113 39.80 -11.29 -4.61
C GLU A 113 38.58 -12.23 -4.62
N LYS A 114 37.53 -11.95 -3.84
CA LYS A 114 36.35 -12.83 -3.71
C LYS A 114 35.37 -12.85 -4.89
N ILE A 115 35.46 -11.92 -5.84
CA ILE A 115 34.56 -11.88 -7.01
C ILE A 115 34.82 -13.05 -7.98
N LYS A 116 35.85 -13.89 -7.75
CA LYS A 116 36.16 -15.05 -8.60
C LYS A 116 35.77 -16.43 -8.07
N ASP A 117 35.41 -16.59 -6.78
CA ASP A 117 35.27 -17.93 -6.17
C ASP A 117 33.88 -18.26 -5.58
N GLU A 118 32.88 -17.37 -5.61
CA GLU A 118 31.54 -17.63 -5.02
C GLU A 118 30.49 -18.20 -6.00
N ASP A 119 30.92 -19.01 -6.98
CA ASP A 119 30.03 -19.83 -7.82
C ASP A 119 30.13 -21.34 -7.49
N GLU A 120 30.42 -21.69 -6.23
CA GLU A 120 30.24 -23.05 -5.74
C GLU A 120 28.76 -23.30 -5.39
N LYS A 121 28.10 -24.07 -6.27
CA LYS A 121 26.73 -24.57 -6.11
C LYS A 121 26.56 -25.22 -4.73
N VAL A 122 25.80 -24.56 -3.85
CA VAL A 122 25.14 -25.21 -2.71
C VAL A 122 24.32 -26.37 -3.28
N LYS A 123 24.71 -27.61 -2.98
CA LYS A 123 23.93 -28.81 -3.32
C LYS A 123 22.65 -28.77 -2.50
N VAL A 124 21.57 -28.25 -3.08
CA VAL A 124 20.23 -28.30 -2.50
C VAL A 124 19.81 -29.77 -2.42
N LEU A 125 19.88 -30.35 -1.22
CA LEU A 125 19.32 -31.68 -0.96
C LEU A 125 17.82 -31.68 -1.29
N PRO A 126 17.26 -32.77 -1.85
CA PRO A 126 15.85 -32.85 -2.21
C PRO A 126 14.93 -32.66 -1.00
N ASP A 127 13.69 -32.23 -1.23
CA ASP A 127 12.67 -32.16 -0.17
C ASP A 127 12.20 -33.57 0.18
N ILE A 128 12.23 -33.88 1.47
CA ILE A 128 12.21 -35.27 1.97
C ILE A 128 10.89 -35.56 2.65
N ASN A 129 10.09 -34.53 2.99
CA ASN A 129 8.84 -34.73 3.71
C ASN A 129 7.63 -33.95 3.17
N LYS A 130 6.46 -34.59 3.31
CA LYS A 130 5.13 -34.02 3.01
C LYS A 130 4.42 -33.71 4.33
N SER A 131 4.91 -32.70 5.05
CA SER A 131 4.17 -32.08 6.16
C SER A 131 2.72 -31.82 5.75
N SER A 132 1.75 -32.06 6.65
CA SER A 132 0.34 -31.72 6.40
C SER A 132 0.10 -30.21 6.45
N TYR A 133 0.99 -29.46 7.11
CA TYR A 133 1.02 -28.01 7.01
C TYR A 133 1.37 -27.55 5.59
N SER A 134 0.51 -26.73 5.02
CA SER A 134 0.74 -26.07 3.74
C SER A 134 1.72 -24.89 3.89
N GLU A 135 2.37 -24.54 2.78
CA GLU A 135 3.35 -23.44 2.75
C GLU A 135 2.72 -22.13 3.25
N LYS A 136 1.51 -21.86 2.77
CA LYS A 136 0.84 -20.59 3.01
C LYS A 136 0.34 -20.45 4.44
N VAL A 137 -0.14 -21.54 5.05
CA VAL A 137 -0.57 -21.53 6.45
C VAL A 137 0.62 -21.27 7.34
N VAL A 138 1.75 -21.95 7.13
CA VAL A 138 2.98 -21.72 7.91
C VAL A 138 3.43 -20.26 7.86
N ASP A 139 3.39 -19.62 6.69
CA ASP A 139 3.77 -18.22 6.55
C ASP A 139 2.83 -17.26 7.30
N LEU A 140 1.52 -17.51 7.21
CA LEU A 140 0.52 -16.67 7.88
C LEU A 140 0.59 -16.82 9.40
N VAL A 141 0.78 -18.04 9.88
CA VAL A 141 1.01 -18.33 11.31
C VAL A 141 2.27 -17.61 11.80
N ALA A 142 3.38 -17.73 11.06
CA ALA A 142 4.62 -17.04 11.42
C ALA A 142 4.43 -15.53 11.47
N LYS A 143 3.67 -14.96 10.53
CA LYS A 143 3.39 -13.53 10.48
C LYS A 143 2.64 -13.04 11.73
N GLU A 144 1.60 -13.76 12.16
CA GLU A 144 0.83 -13.36 13.36
C GLU A 144 1.70 -13.32 14.61
N PHE A 145 2.62 -14.28 14.77
CA PHE A 145 3.57 -14.24 15.89
C PHE A 145 4.54 -13.06 15.76
N CYS A 146 5.09 -12.80 14.58
CA CYS A 146 6.01 -11.68 14.36
C CYS A 146 5.35 -10.30 14.54
N GLU A 147 4.03 -10.19 14.43
CA GLU A 147 3.31 -8.94 14.71
C GLU A 147 3.20 -8.63 16.21
N VAL A 148 3.31 -9.66 17.07
CA VAL A 148 3.06 -9.52 18.51
C VAL A 148 4.30 -9.78 19.36
N LEU A 149 5.09 -10.78 19.00
CA LEU A 149 6.33 -11.13 19.69
C LEU A 149 7.52 -10.56 18.92
N PRO A 150 8.45 -9.87 19.60
CA PRO A 150 9.70 -9.50 18.98
C PRO A 150 10.51 -10.75 18.62
N ASN A 151 11.29 -10.65 17.54
CA ASN A 151 12.04 -11.79 16.99
C ASN A 151 12.96 -12.50 18.00
N TRP A 152 13.48 -11.79 19.01
CA TRP A 152 14.35 -12.38 20.04
C TRP A 152 13.59 -13.31 20.99
N GLU A 153 12.32 -13.02 21.31
CA GLU A 153 11.47 -13.92 22.13
C GLU A 153 11.14 -15.18 21.36
N ILE A 154 10.79 -15.04 20.08
CA ILE A 154 10.60 -16.16 19.17
C ILE A 154 11.87 -17.03 19.11
N LYS A 155 13.05 -16.42 18.96
CA LYS A 155 14.34 -17.13 18.96
C LYS A 155 14.60 -17.86 20.29
N LYS A 156 14.28 -17.24 21.43
CA LYS A 156 14.44 -17.85 22.76
C LYS A 156 13.61 -19.13 22.90
N VAL A 157 12.39 -19.14 22.36
CA VAL A 157 11.48 -20.29 22.40
C VAL A 157 11.91 -21.39 21.44
N ILE A 158 12.35 -21.03 20.23
CA ILE A 158 12.69 -22.01 19.19
C ILE A 158 14.07 -22.62 19.42
N LYS A 159 15.06 -21.85 19.87
CA LYS A 159 16.47 -22.28 19.97
C LYS A 159 16.64 -23.64 20.68
N PRO A 160 15.98 -23.95 21.81
CA PRO A 160 16.06 -25.28 22.45
C PRO A 160 15.57 -26.44 21.58
N ILE A 161 14.66 -26.19 20.65
CA ILE A 161 14.05 -27.19 19.75
C ILE A 161 14.99 -27.54 18.60
N ILE A 162 15.84 -26.60 18.19
CA ILE A 162 16.79 -26.72 17.06
C ILE A 162 18.27 -26.83 17.48
N LYS A 163 18.57 -27.10 18.76
CA LYS A 163 19.95 -27.27 19.25
C LYS A 163 20.59 -28.59 18.78
N LYS A 164 21.93 -28.61 18.69
CA LYS A 164 22.79 -29.78 18.38
C LYS A 164 22.44 -31.04 19.17
N ASP A 165 22.06 -30.83 20.42
CA ASP A 165 21.77 -31.86 21.40
C ASP A 165 20.35 -32.45 21.24
N ASN A 166 19.53 -31.87 20.34
CA ASN A 166 18.16 -32.30 20.06
C ASN A 166 18.14 -33.38 18.96
N GLU A 167 17.20 -34.32 19.07
CA GLU A 167 16.97 -35.39 18.09
C GLU A 167 16.73 -34.85 16.66
N LEU A 168 16.08 -33.69 16.53
CA LEU A 168 15.89 -32.99 15.25
C LEU A 168 17.21 -32.74 14.51
N TYR A 169 18.20 -32.24 15.24
CA TYR A 169 19.49 -31.82 14.68
C TYR A 169 20.31 -33.00 14.16
N ASN A 170 20.17 -34.15 14.81
CA ASN A 170 20.94 -35.34 14.53
C ASN A 170 20.35 -36.19 13.40
N GLN A 171 19.16 -35.85 12.87
CA GLN A 171 18.60 -36.50 11.69
C GLN A 171 19.54 -36.28 10.49
N GLU A 172 19.88 -37.34 9.76
CA GLU A 172 20.87 -37.30 8.65
C GLU A 172 20.47 -36.31 7.54
N GLU A 173 19.17 -36.07 7.41
CA GLU A 173 18.54 -35.10 6.49
C GLU A 173 18.71 -33.63 6.87
N ILE A 174 19.03 -33.38 8.14
CA ILE A 174 19.08 -32.06 8.79
C ILE A 174 20.49 -31.75 9.30
N LYS A 175 21.24 -32.78 9.63
CA LYS A 175 22.65 -32.75 10.02
C LYS A 175 23.46 -32.12 8.88
N GLY A 176 24.27 -31.12 9.18
CA GLY A 176 24.89 -30.27 8.14
C GLY A 176 24.06 -29.03 7.81
N TYR A 177 22.73 -29.12 7.70
CA TYR A 177 21.87 -27.97 7.39
C TYR A 177 21.90 -26.93 8.52
N PHE A 178 21.78 -27.36 9.78
CA PHE A 178 21.95 -26.47 10.94
C PHE A 178 23.41 -26.33 11.41
N ASP A 179 24.38 -27.03 10.78
CA ASP A 179 25.83 -26.93 11.09
C ASP A 179 26.52 -25.89 10.19
N GLU A 180 26.12 -25.79 8.92
CA GLU A 180 26.52 -24.72 7.99
C GLU A 180 25.82 -23.38 8.30
N ILE A 181 24.76 -23.44 9.11
CA ILE A 181 24.00 -22.31 9.61
C ILE A 181 24.36 -22.12 11.08
N ASP A 182 25.52 -21.51 11.33
CA ASP A 182 25.90 -21.07 12.66
C ASP A 182 24.84 -20.10 13.18
N ILE A 183 23.92 -20.56 14.04
CA ILE A 183 22.85 -19.75 14.64
C ILE A 183 23.43 -18.51 15.39
N GLY A 184 24.75 -18.50 15.64
CA GLY A 184 25.54 -17.38 16.13
C GLY A 184 26.09 -16.39 15.09
N ASN A 185 26.25 -16.76 13.80
CA ASN A 185 26.84 -15.92 12.74
C ASN A 185 26.03 -15.83 11.42
N TYR A 186 25.04 -16.69 11.19
CA TYR A 186 24.18 -16.69 10.01
C TYR A 186 22.77 -17.17 10.40
N PRO A 187 21.73 -16.32 10.34
CA PRO A 187 20.40 -16.72 10.77
C PRO A 187 19.49 -17.06 9.60
N PHE A 188 18.53 -17.94 9.84
CA PHE A 188 17.27 -17.95 9.09
C PHE A 188 16.62 -16.56 9.18
N TYR A 189 16.21 -16.00 8.04
CA TYR A 189 15.89 -14.57 7.88
C TYR A 189 14.55 -14.15 8.43
N THR A 190 13.66 -15.10 8.71
CA THR A 190 12.41 -14.86 9.43
C THR A 190 11.99 -16.11 10.17
N PHE A 191 11.10 -15.95 11.16
CA PHE A 191 10.43 -17.09 11.79
C PHE A 191 9.73 -18.00 10.76
N SER A 192 9.16 -17.41 9.70
CA SER A 192 8.58 -18.15 8.56
C SER A 192 9.61 -19.09 7.92
N GLU A 193 10.80 -18.61 7.56
CA GLU A 193 11.82 -19.46 6.94
C GLU A 193 12.24 -20.63 7.84
N THR A 194 12.29 -20.42 9.16
CA THR A 194 12.60 -21.49 10.12
C THR A 194 11.52 -22.56 10.08
N LEU A 195 10.23 -22.17 10.12
CA LEU A 195 9.13 -23.13 10.02
C LEU A 195 9.10 -23.80 8.64
N GLN A 196 9.44 -23.09 7.56
CA GLN A 196 9.52 -23.66 6.21
C GLN A 196 10.64 -24.70 6.10
N ALA A 197 11.80 -24.47 6.74
CA ALA A 197 12.88 -25.42 6.80
C ALA A 197 12.47 -26.70 7.55
N VAL A 198 11.85 -26.54 8.73
CA VAL A 198 11.27 -27.67 9.49
C VAL A 198 10.26 -28.42 8.62
N ARG A 199 9.31 -27.71 7.99
CA ARG A 199 8.28 -28.28 7.12
C ARG A 199 8.84 -29.18 6.01
N ARG A 200 9.91 -28.74 5.35
CA ARG A 200 10.47 -29.41 4.16
C ARG A 200 11.42 -30.56 4.51
N LYS A 201 12.13 -30.46 5.64
CA LYS A 201 13.29 -31.33 5.94
C LYS A 201 13.09 -32.26 7.14
N ASP A 202 12.23 -31.92 8.10
CA ASP A 202 12.01 -32.75 9.29
C ASP A 202 10.99 -33.84 9.03
N LYS A 203 11.35 -35.11 9.32
CA LYS A 203 10.47 -36.28 9.24
C LYS A 203 9.23 -36.16 10.14
N GLU A 204 9.35 -35.40 11.23
CA GLU A 204 8.28 -35.15 12.20
C GLU A 204 7.78 -33.70 12.16
N ALA A 205 7.87 -33.05 10.98
CA ALA A 205 7.55 -31.64 10.79
C ALA A 205 6.21 -31.23 11.42
N ASP A 206 5.16 -32.04 11.25
CA ASP A 206 3.85 -31.80 11.84
C ASP A 206 3.90 -31.65 13.36
N ILE A 207 4.61 -32.55 14.04
CA ILE A 207 4.73 -32.57 15.50
C ILE A 207 5.55 -31.35 15.94
N ARG A 208 6.66 -31.05 15.25
CA ARG A 208 7.55 -29.96 15.65
C ARG A 208 6.97 -28.59 15.38
N ILE A 209 6.31 -28.37 14.24
CA ILE A 209 5.61 -27.11 13.97
C ILE A 209 4.50 -26.90 15.01
N SER A 210 3.73 -27.94 15.33
CA SER A 210 2.71 -27.90 16.37
C SER A 210 3.29 -27.53 17.74
N ALA A 211 4.40 -28.17 18.14
CA ALA A 211 5.08 -27.89 19.39
C ALA A 211 5.66 -26.46 19.46
N ILE A 212 6.17 -25.93 18.34
CA ILE A 212 6.64 -24.54 18.26
C ILE A 212 5.48 -23.58 18.47
N ILE A 213 4.35 -23.77 17.77
CA ILE A 213 3.15 -22.93 17.92
C ILE A 213 2.65 -22.97 19.36
N THR A 214 2.48 -24.16 19.94
CA THR A 214 2.11 -24.36 21.35
C THR A 214 3.00 -23.58 22.30
N LYS A 215 4.33 -23.72 22.16
CA LYS A 215 5.27 -23.05 23.08
C LYS A 215 5.26 -21.54 22.92
N LEU A 216 5.01 -21.01 21.73
CA LEU A 216 4.90 -19.57 21.49
C LEU A 216 3.59 -19.00 22.04
N LEU A 217 2.51 -19.78 22.07
CA LEU A 217 1.22 -19.37 22.66
C LEU A 217 1.20 -19.40 24.19
N HIS A 218 2.22 -19.94 24.84
CA HIS A 218 2.27 -19.98 26.30
C HIS A 218 2.14 -18.56 26.91
N PRO A 219 1.23 -18.31 27.89
CA PRO A 219 0.97 -16.97 28.44
C PRO A 219 2.21 -16.25 28.98
N LEU A 220 3.19 -17.00 29.50
CA LEU A 220 4.48 -16.44 29.95
C LEU A 220 5.27 -15.69 28.87
N ASN A 221 5.02 -15.93 27.58
CA ASN A 221 5.63 -15.14 26.51
C ASN A 221 4.94 -13.77 26.33
N TYR A 222 3.79 -13.56 26.97
CA TYR A 222 2.99 -12.34 26.89
C TYR A 222 2.86 -11.69 28.27
N ASN A 223 3.91 -11.73 29.09
CA ASN A 223 3.89 -11.22 30.47
C ASN A 223 2.79 -11.85 31.35
N ALA A 224 2.48 -13.12 31.11
CA ALA A 224 1.37 -13.84 31.75
C ALA A 224 -0.03 -13.28 31.39
N ASP A 225 -0.17 -12.59 30.26
CA ASP A 225 -1.46 -12.17 29.72
C ASP A 225 -2.12 -13.30 28.92
N GLU A 226 -3.00 -14.05 29.59
CA GLU A 226 -3.80 -15.12 29.00
C GLU A 226 -4.73 -14.62 27.87
N ASN A 227 -5.26 -13.39 27.98
CA ASN A 227 -6.15 -12.84 26.96
C ASN A 227 -5.39 -12.53 25.67
N GLN A 228 -4.16 -12.04 25.80
CA GLN A 228 -3.31 -11.79 24.64
C GLN A 228 -2.93 -13.09 23.94
N ALA A 229 -2.56 -14.13 24.70
CA ALA A 229 -2.29 -15.47 24.16
C ALA A 229 -3.52 -16.04 23.43
N GLU A 230 -4.69 -15.97 24.05
CA GLU A 230 -5.96 -16.43 23.49
C GLU A 230 -6.32 -15.67 22.20
N LYS A 231 -6.16 -14.34 22.20
CA LYS A 231 -6.41 -13.51 21.01
C LYS A 231 -5.55 -13.93 19.82
N ILE A 232 -4.27 -14.26 20.05
CA ILE A 232 -3.36 -14.73 18.99
C ILE A 232 -3.73 -16.14 18.55
N ALA A 233 -4.04 -17.04 19.49
CA ALA A 233 -4.52 -18.39 19.18
C ALA A 233 -5.76 -18.34 18.26
N ASN A 234 -6.72 -17.47 18.57
CA ASN A 234 -7.93 -17.26 17.77
C ASN A 234 -7.63 -16.73 16.37
N LYS A 235 -6.67 -15.81 16.23
CA LYS A 235 -6.22 -15.36 14.90
C LYS A 235 -5.56 -16.49 14.10
N ILE A 236 -4.66 -17.24 14.74
CA ILE A 236 -3.94 -18.35 14.12
C ILE A 236 -4.88 -19.48 13.70
N ASN A 237 -5.92 -19.77 14.49
CA ASN A 237 -6.94 -20.77 14.17
C ASN A 237 -7.69 -20.47 12.86
N LYS A 238 -7.79 -19.19 12.45
CA LYS A 238 -8.34 -18.82 11.13
C LYS A 238 -7.52 -19.41 9.97
N TYR A 239 -6.23 -19.66 10.19
CA TYR A 239 -5.32 -20.20 9.19
C TYR A 239 -5.14 -21.72 9.34
N LEU A 240 -4.99 -22.21 10.58
CA LEU A 240 -4.78 -23.64 10.84
C LEU A 240 -5.91 -24.54 10.34
N LYS A 241 -7.15 -24.03 10.33
CA LYS A 241 -8.31 -24.76 9.81
C LYS A 241 -8.17 -25.21 8.35
N TYR A 242 -7.42 -24.45 7.52
CA TYR A 242 -7.18 -24.82 6.11
C TYR A 242 -6.40 -26.13 5.98
N ASP A 243 -5.57 -26.45 6.98
CA ASP A 243 -4.79 -27.71 7.05
C ASP A 243 -5.42 -28.73 8.01
N ARG A 244 -6.68 -28.52 8.41
CA ARG A 244 -7.43 -29.35 9.38
C ARG A 244 -6.73 -29.46 10.75
N LYS A 245 -6.12 -28.36 11.18
CA LYS A 245 -5.50 -28.22 12.51
C LYS A 245 -6.24 -27.14 13.30
N VAL A 246 -6.17 -27.23 14.61
CA VAL A 246 -6.69 -26.20 15.52
C VAL A 246 -5.80 -26.16 16.76
N VAL A 247 -5.57 -24.97 17.29
CA VAL A 247 -5.11 -24.80 18.67
C VAL A 247 -6.31 -25.04 19.56
N ASP A 248 -6.31 -26.16 20.27
CA ASP A 248 -7.31 -26.47 21.28
C ASP A 248 -7.10 -25.58 22.52
N CYS A 249 -8.20 -25.33 23.24
CA CYS A 249 -8.27 -24.36 24.33
C CYS A 249 -7.19 -24.61 25.38
N PHE A 250 -6.75 -23.53 26.03
CA PHE A 250 -5.87 -23.56 27.19
C PHE A 250 -6.43 -24.54 28.24
N ASP A 251 -5.74 -25.66 28.41
CA ASP A 251 -6.09 -26.61 29.47
C ASP A 251 -5.77 -25.94 30.81
N LYS A 252 -6.80 -25.67 31.60
CA LYS A 252 -6.66 -24.97 32.88
C LYS A 252 -5.88 -25.79 33.92
N GLU A 253 -5.77 -27.10 33.75
CA GLU A 253 -5.03 -27.97 34.67
C GLU A 253 -3.54 -28.00 34.34
N THR A 254 -3.18 -28.02 33.06
CA THR A 254 -1.78 -28.09 32.61
C THR A 254 -1.18 -26.71 32.28
N GLY A 255 -2.02 -25.71 32.00
CA GLY A 255 -1.61 -24.37 31.60
C GLY A 255 -1.01 -24.29 30.19
N GLU A 256 -1.33 -25.25 29.32
CA GLU A 256 -0.71 -25.37 28.00
C GLU A 256 -1.76 -25.37 26.88
N TYR A 257 -1.38 -24.78 25.73
CA TYR A 257 -2.14 -24.88 24.48
C TYR A 257 -1.67 -26.11 23.70
N ALA A 258 -2.57 -26.85 23.05
CA ALA A 258 -2.19 -27.96 22.19
C ALA A 258 -2.66 -27.75 20.75
N VAL A 259 -1.80 -27.98 19.76
CA VAL A 259 -2.23 -28.00 18.36
C VAL A 259 -2.65 -29.42 17.98
N CYS A 260 -3.95 -29.60 17.77
CA CYS A 260 -4.58 -30.89 17.50
C CYS A 260 -5.08 -30.97 16.05
N ARG A 261 -5.19 -32.19 15.52
CA ARG A 261 -5.87 -32.43 14.26
C ARG A 261 -7.38 -32.45 14.53
N ILE A 262 -8.15 -31.74 13.72
CA ILE A 262 -9.62 -31.76 13.82
C ILE A 262 -10.09 -33.17 13.49
N ALA A 263 -10.61 -33.88 14.49
CA ALA A 263 -10.87 -35.32 14.40
C ALA A 263 -12.08 -35.65 13.53
N ASN A 264 -13.11 -34.78 13.45
CA ASN A 264 -14.24 -34.92 12.54
C ASN A 264 -14.83 -33.53 12.19
N LEU A 265 -15.41 -33.41 10.98
CA LEU A 265 -16.13 -32.20 10.51
C LEU A 265 -17.43 -31.94 11.29
N GLU A 266 -17.89 -32.90 12.09
CA GLU A 266 -19.08 -32.77 12.96
C GLU A 266 -18.77 -32.02 14.26
N ASP A 267 -17.49 -31.87 14.64
CA ASP A 267 -17.07 -31.14 15.85
C ASP A 267 -16.76 -29.65 15.57
N GLU A 268 -17.08 -29.12 14.38
CA GLU A 268 -16.98 -27.67 14.05
C GLU A 268 -17.95 -26.79 14.86
N GLU A 269 -18.85 -27.39 15.63
CA GLU A 269 -19.89 -26.73 16.41
C GLU A 269 -19.36 -25.98 17.66
N TYR A 270 -18.12 -26.22 18.10
CA TYR A 270 -17.71 -25.89 19.48
C TYR A 270 -17.10 -24.48 19.71
N PHE A 271 -16.89 -23.64 18.69
CA PHE A 271 -16.15 -22.36 18.87
C PHE A 271 -16.79 -21.10 18.28
N ARG A 272 -18.06 -21.16 17.90
CA ARG A 272 -18.79 -19.95 17.52
C ARG A 272 -19.61 -19.51 18.72
N THR A 273 -19.62 -18.21 19.00
CA THR A 273 -20.64 -17.65 19.90
C THR A 273 -22.03 -18.03 19.36
N GLU A 274 -23.05 -18.19 20.21
CA GLU A 274 -24.41 -18.53 19.74
C GLU A 274 -24.85 -17.60 18.61
N ASP A 275 -24.46 -16.31 18.66
CA ASP A 275 -24.71 -15.33 17.62
C ASP A 275 -23.96 -15.62 16.29
N GLU A 276 -22.72 -16.12 16.35
CA GLU A 276 -21.93 -16.49 15.16
C GLU A 276 -22.35 -17.84 14.57
N ILE A 277 -22.82 -18.79 15.39
CA ILE A 277 -23.46 -20.03 14.93
C ILE A 277 -24.69 -19.66 14.13
N THR A 278 -25.59 -18.90 14.75
CA THR A 278 -26.83 -18.42 14.14
C THR A 278 -26.56 -17.70 12.83
N LEU A 279 -25.63 -16.74 12.80
CA LEU A 279 -25.32 -15.96 11.60
C LEU A 279 -24.74 -16.83 10.47
N PHE A 280 -23.88 -17.80 10.78
CA PHE A 280 -23.34 -18.69 9.76
C PHE A 280 -24.39 -19.68 9.24
N GLU A 281 -25.24 -20.22 10.12
CA GLU A 281 -26.35 -21.08 9.71
C GLU A 281 -27.30 -20.33 8.80
N GLU A 282 -27.67 -19.09 9.15
CA GLU A 282 -28.44 -18.18 8.30
C GLU A 282 -27.73 -17.92 6.95
N GLU A 283 -26.40 -17.74 6.95
CA GLU A 283 -25.63 -17.55 5.71
C GLU A 283 -25.66 -18.81 4.83
N GLN A 284 -25.50 -20.00 5.43
CA GLN A 284 -25.56 -21.26 4.71
C GLN A 284 -26.96 -21.55 4.17
N GLU A 285 -28.02 -21.27 4.92
CA GLU A 285 -29.40 -21.40 4.45
C GLU A 285 -29.68 -20.47 3.26
N GLU A 286 -29.22 -19.22 3.33
CA GLU A 286 -29.31 -18.29 2.19
C GLU A 286 -28.53 -18.77 0.98
N LEU A 287 -27.29 -19.24 1.17
CA LEU A 287 -26.49 -19.80 0.08
C LEU A 287 -27.13 -21.06 -0.50
N GLN A 288 -27.73 -21.91 0.31
CA GLN A 288 -28.46 -23.09 -0.17
C GLN A 288 -29.65 -22.70 -1.04
N PHE A 289 -30.44 -21.70 -0.62
CA PHE A 289 -31.51 -21.14 -1.45
C PHE A 289 -30.97 -20.62 -2.79
N LEU A 290 -29.87 -19.85 -2.79
CA LEU A 290 -29.28 -19.29 -4.01
C LEU A 290 -28.61 -20.36 -4.91
N ARG A 291 -28.16 -21.49 -4.32
CA ARG A 291 -27.58 -22.63 -5.02
C ARG A 291 -28.61 -23.55 -5.68
N LEU A 292 -29.91 -23.36 -5.44
CA LEU A 292 -30.95 -24.09 -6.17
C LEU A 292 -30.79 -23.86 -7.68
N PRO A 293 -30.93 -24.89 -8.54
CA PRO A 293 -30.69 -24.76 -9.99
C PRO A 293 -31.44 -23.60 -10.65
N GLU A 294 -32.70 -23.39 -10.29
CA GLU A 294 -33.53 -22.29 -10.79
C GLU A 294 -32.98 -20.91 -10.39
N ASN A 295 -32.44 -20.78 -9.17
CA ASN A 295 -31.86 -19.53 -8.68
C ASN A 295 -30.48 -19.28 -9.26
N LYS A 296 -29.66 -20.33 -9.45
CA LYS A 296 -28.41 -20.22 -10.20
C LYS A 296 -28.65 -19.72 -11.63
N GLU A 297 -29.70 -20.22 -12.30
CA GLU A 297 -30.11 -19.74 -13.63
C GLU A 297 -30.49 -18.25 -13.58
N LYS A 298 -31.29 -17.85 -12.59
CA LYS A 298 -31.66 -16.43 -12.37
C LYS A 298 -30.46 -15.54 -12.08
N ILE A 299 -29.46 -15.99 -11.32
CA ILE A 299 -28.23 -15.23 -11.04
C ILE A 299 -27.37 -15.10 -12.30
N SER A 300 -27.23 -16.17 -13.09
CA SER A 300 -26.58 -16.13 -14.41
C SER A 300 -27.27 -15.13 -15.34
N THR A 301 -28.61 -15.17 -15.36
CA THR A 301 -29.46 -14.26 -16.13
C THR A 301 -29.28 -12.82 -15.67
N LEU A 302 -29.32 -12.56 -14.36
CA LEU A 302 -29.10 -11.25 -13.76
C LEU A 302 -27.74 -10.66 -14.17
N ARG A 303 -26.67 -11.47 -14.10
CA ARG A 303 -25.32 -11.08 -14.52
C ARG A 303 -25.28 -10.67 -16.00
N LYS A 304 -25.86 -11.49 -16.89
CA LYS A 304 -25.91 -11.21 -18.34
C LYS A 304 -26.77 -10.00 -18.66
N ALA A 305 -27.93 -9.88 -18.03
CA ALA A 305 -28.84 -8.75 -18.19
C ALA A 305 -28.20 -7.44 -17.71
N TYR A 306 -27.55 -7.44 -16.55
CA TYR A 306 -26.89 -6.25 -16.01
C TYR A 306 -25.67 -5.82 -16.85
N GLN A 307 -24.90 -6.76 -17.40
CA GLN A 307 -23.83 -6.42 -18.36
C GLN A 307 -24.39 -5.79 -19.64
N THR A 308 -25.48 -6.34 -20.19
CA THR A 308 -26.17 -5.75 -21.34
C THR A 308 -26.68 -4.36 -21.00
N PHE A 309 -27.24 -4.18 -19.81
CA PHE A 309 -27.71 -2.90 -19.29
C PHE A 309 -26.60 -1.85 -19.22
N ILE A 310 -25.42 -2.20 -18.69
CA ILE A 310 -24.21 -1.38 -18.73
C ILE A 310 -23.88 -0.94 -20.16
N ASN A 311 -23.90 -1.88 -21.12
CA ASN A 311 -23.57 -1.59 -22.50
C ASN A 311 -24.58 -0.62 -23.17
N ILE A 312 -25.87 -0.73 -22.83
CA ILE A 312 -26.90 0.21 -23.30
C ILE A 312 -26.62 1.61 -22.76
N VAL A 313 -26.36 1.73 -21.46
CA VAL A 313 -26.07 3.03 -20.83
C VAL A 313 -24.78 3.66 -21.36
N GLU A 314 -23.74 2.86 -21.59
CA GLU A 314 -22.49 3.31 -22.20
C GLU A 314 -22.75 3.94 -23.57
N VAL A 315 -23.46 3.22 -24.47
CA VAL A 315 -23.79 3.71 -25.81
C VAL A 315 -24.65 4.97 -25.75
N TYR A 316 -25.58 5.05 -24.80
CA TYR A 316 -26.44 6.23 -24.63
C TYR A 316 -25.61 7.45 -24.21
N CYS A 317 -24.67 7.25 -23.29
CA CYS A 317 -23.81 8.33 -22.80
C CYS A 317 -22.87 8.90 -23.87
N GLU A 318 -22.63 8.18 -24.99
CA GLU A 318 -21.89 8.75 -26.13
C GLU A 318 -22.68 9.84 -26.86
N ASN A 319 -24.02 9.77 -26.87
CA ASN A 319 -24.90 10.77 -27.48
C ASN A 319 -26.27 10.86 -26.76
N PRO A 320 -26.32 11.47 -25.56
CA PRO A 320 -27.51 11.46 -24.69
C PRO A 320 -28.75 12.15 -25.28
N SER A 321 -28.56 13.09 -26.20
CA SER A 321 -29.64 13.98 -26.67
C SER A 321 -30.50 13.37 -27.80
N LYS A 322 -30.24 12.13 -28.22
CA LYS A 322 -31.00 11.43 -29.30
C LYS A 322 -31.15 9.91 -29.07
N PRO A 323 -31.77 9.45 -27.96
CA PRO A 323 -32.08 8.04 -27.80
C PRO A 323 -33.13 7.60 -28.85
N SER A 324 -32.95 6.42 -29.45
CA SER A 324 -33.98 5.82 -30.31
C SER A 324 -35.03 5.08 -29.48
N ASN A 325 -36.26 4.96 -30.01
CA ASN A 325 -37.32 4.18 -29.38
C ASN A 325 -36.87 2.73 -29.10
N GLU A 326 -36.23 2.09 -30.09
CA GLU A 326 -35.70 0.72 -29.95
C GLU A 326 -34.69 0.59 -28.81
N MET A 327 -33.84 1.59 -28.61
CA MET A 327 -32.83 1.60 -27.56
C MET A 327 -33.44 1.83 -26.17
N ASN A 328 -34.43 2.73 -26.09
CA ASN A 328 -35.19 2.94 -24.87
C ASN A 328 -35.99 1.69 -24.47
N ASP A 329 -36.61 1.01 -25.43
CA ASP A 329 -37.35 -0.23 -25.18
C ASP A 329 -36.42 -1.35 -24.71
N ALA A 330 -35.24 -1.48 -25.31
CA ALA A 330 -34.21 -2.42 -24.85
C ALA A 330 -33.74 -2.08 -23.43
N TYR A 331 -33.58 -0.80 -23.08
CA TYR A 331 -33.24 -0.36 -21.73
C TYR A 331 -34.33 -0.76 -20.73
N LEU A 332 -35.60 -0.45 -21.01
CA LEU A 332 -36.72 -0.74 -20.11
C LEU A 332 -36.92 -2.23 -19.89
N LYS A 333 -36.90 -3.04 -20.96
CA LYS A 333 -37.02 -4.50 -20.85
C LYS A 333 -35.87 -5.11 -20.04
N THR A 334 -34.64 -4.64 -20.27
CA THR A 334 -33.47 -5.13 -19.52
C THR A 334 -33.54 -4.73 -18.05
N LYS A 335 -34.00 -3.50 -17.77
CA LYS A 335 -34.23 -3.00 -16.40
C LYS A 335 -35.29 -3.83 -15.67
N GLU A 336 -36.39 -4.18 -16.34
CA GLU A 336 -37.45 -5.03 -15.80
C GLU A 336 -36.92 -6.43 -15.46
N LEU A 337 -36.17 -7.05 -16.37
CA LEU A 337 -35.50 -8.34 -16.12
C LEU A 337 -34.57 -8.30 -14.90
N ILE A 338 -33.80 -7.21 -14.73
CA ILE A 338 -32.93 -7.03 -13.56
C ILE A 338 -33.77 -6.90 -12.30
N ALA A 339 -34.82 -6.09 -12.31
CA ALA A 339 -35.68 -5.86 -11.15
C ALA A 339 -36.39 -7.16 -10.72
N ASP A 340 -36.91 -7.92 -11.68
CA ASP A 340 -37.56 -9.20 -11.45
C ASP A 340 -36.58 -10.22 -10.87
N ALA A 341 -35.37 -10.33 -11.43
CA ALA A 341 -34.36 -11.25 -10.92
C ALA A 341 -33.90 -10.87 -9.50
N VAL A 342 -33.68 -9.58 -9.22
CA VAL A 342 -33.33 -9.10 -7.87
C VAL A 342 -34.44 -9.38 -6.86
N ARG A 343 -35.71 -9.23 -7.27
CA ARG A 343 -36.87 -9.54 -6.43
C ARG A 343 -37.01 -11.02 -6.15
N ASP A 344 -36.94 -11.84 -7.18
CA ASP A 344 -37.07 -13.29 -7.09
C ASP A 344 -35.97 -13.91 -6.23
N LEU A 345 -34.75 -13.37 -6.34
CA LEU A 345 -33.58 -13.78 -5.56
C LEU A 345 -33.50 -13.10 -4.18
N ARG A 346 -34.43 -12.19 -3.87
CA ARG A 346 -34.54 -11.47 -2.59
C ARG A 346 -33.29 -10.64 -2.23
N LEU A 347 -32.62 -10.04 -3.22
CA LEU A 347 -31.33 -9.36 -3.03
C LEU A 347 -31.42 -7.88 -2.61
N TYR A 348 -32.58 -7.41 -2.13
CA TYR A 348 -32.77 -6.01 -1.73
C TYR A 348 -32.15 -5.70 -0.37
N ALA A 349 -31.51 -4.53 -0.24
CA ALA A 349 -30.76 -4.13 0.95
C ALA A 349 -31.63 -3.80 2.18
N ASN A 350 -32.96 -3.76 2.09
CA ASN A 350 -33.82 -3.44 3.24
C ASN A 350 -35.28 -3.87 2.99
N ASN A 351 -35.74 -4.90 3.69
CA ASN A 351 -37.16 -5.10 4.01
C ASN A 351 -37.19 -5.58 5.46
N GLY A 352 -37.58 -4.67 6.38
CA GLY A 352 -37.87 -4.84 7.82
C GLY A 352 -37.36 -6.08 8.58
N ASP A 353 -36.68 -5.83 9.71
CA ASP A 353 -36.21 -6.73 10.77
C ASP A 353 -35.38 -7.98 10.39
N ASN A 354 -35.46 -8.49 9.15
CA ASN A 354 -34.66 -9.60 8.66
C ASN A 354 -33.51 -9.10 7.79
N LYS A 355 -32.38 -8.81 8.42
CA LYS A 355 -31.14 -8.41 7.74
C LYS A 355 -30.58 -9.61 6.96
N ARG A 356 -30.94 -9.69 5.67
CA ARG A 356 -30.38 -10.69 4.74
C ARG A 356 -28.87 -10.50 4.60
N ILE A 357 -28.12 -11.60 4.56
CA ILE A 357 -26.65 -11.60 4.53
C ILE A 357 -26.14 -11.34 3.11
N HIS A 358 -26.87 -11.82 2.10
CA HIS A 358 -26.52 -11.59 0.70
C HIS A 358 -27.46 -10.57 0.04
N THR A 359 -27.03 -9.30 0.00
CA THR A 359 -27.76 -8.19 -0.66
C THR A 359 -26.88 -7.46 -1.68
N LEU A 360 -27.53 -6.77 -2.63
CA LEU A 360 -26.84 -5.84 -3.52
C LEU A 360 -26.72 -4.47 -2.85
N GLU A 361 -25.74 -4.30 -1.97
CA GLU A 361 -25.48 -3.06 -1.20
C GLU A 361 -25.34 -1.81 -2.07
N HIS A 362 -24.95 -1.99 -3.33
CA HIS A 362 -24.76 -0.91 -4.30
C HIS A 362 -25.74 -0.96 -5.47
N TYR A 363 -26.92 -1.58 -5.29
CA TYR A 363 -27.93 -1.67 -6.35
C TYR A 363 -28.26 -0.29 -6.95
N PHE A 364 -27.89 -0.11 -8.21
CA PHE A 364 -27.95 1.19 -8.88
C PHE A 364 -28.54 1.08 -10.29
N ILE A 365 -29.65 1.77 -10.51
CA ILE A 365 -30.28 1.95 -11.82
C ILE A 365 -30.26 3.45 -12.12
N PRO A 366 -29.54 3.91 -13.16
CA PRO A 366 -29.22 5.34 -13.32
C PRO A 366 -30.43 6.21 -13.71
N PHE A 367 -31.39 5.67 -14.46
CA PHE A 367 -32.54 6.43 -14.97
C PHE A 367 -33.84 5.63 -14.96
N ASN A 368 -34.97 6.33 -15.00
CA ASN A 368 -36.25 5.67 -15.22
C ASN A 368 -36.37 5.14 -16.64
N ASN A 369 -36.07 5.98 -17.62
CA ASN A 369 -36.01 5.68 -19.05
C ASN A 369 -34.97 6.60 -19.74
N LEU A 370 -34.61 6.32 -20.98
CA LEU A 370 -33.57 7.07 -21.68
C LEU A 370 -34.04 8.45 -22.18
N PHE A 371 -35.34 8.65 -22.39
CA PHE A 371 -35.88 9.95 -22.83
C PHE A 371 -35.86 11.00 -21.73
N THR A 372 -36.05 10.59 -20.47
CA THR A 372 -36.02 11.48 -19.31
C THR A 372 -34.64 11.54 -18.66
N ALA A 373 -33.68 10.73 -19.09
CA ALA A 373 -32.36 10.61 -18.46
C ALA A 373 -31.60 11.95 -18.39
N GLU A 374 -31.58 12.76 -19.45
CA GLU A 374 -30.95 14.09 -19.39
C GLU A 374 -31.62 15.01 -18.35
N ARG A 375 -32.96 14.94 -18.19
CA ARG A 375 -33.69 15.76 -17.21
C ARG A 375 -33.51 15.24 -15.78
N GLU A 376 -33.62 13.93 -15.57
CA GLU A 376 -33.45 13.29 -14.26
C GLU A 376 -32.05 13.52 -13.70
N TYR A 377 -31.06 13.68 -14.57
CA TYR A 377 -29.67 13.90 -14.20
C TYR A 377 -29.23 15.36 -14.17
N THR A 378 -30.07 16.26 -14.70
CA THR A 378 -29.87 17.71 -14.63
C THR A 378 -30.89 18.25 -13.64
N PRO A 379 -30.61 18.23 -12.32
CA PRO A 379 -31.61 18.59 -11.32
C PRO A 379 -32.14 20.02 -11.56
N ASP A 380 -33.46 20.16 -11.49
CA ASP A 380 -34.15 21.45 -11.46
C ASP A 380 -33.64 22.27 -10.27
N VAL A 381 -32.80 23.27 -10.56
CA VAL A 381 -32.67 24.63 -9.97
C VAL A 381 -32.53 24.82 -8.43
N MET A 382 -32.87 23.87 -7.55
CA MET A 382 -32.90 24.12 -6.10
C MET A 382 -31.90 23.30 -5.26
N GLU A 383 -31.30 22.23 -5.78
CA GLU A 383 -30.16 21.55 -5.13
C GLU A 383 -28.94 21.59 -6.04
N ILE A 384 -28.25 22.73 -6.00
CA ILE A 384 -27.10 22.99 -6.86
C ILE A 384 -25.87 22.24 -6.32
N ASP A 385 -25.67 20.99 -6.75
CA ASP A 385 -24.30 20.55 -7.03
C ASP A 385 -23.79 21.39 -8.22
N LEU A 386 -22.95 22.38 -7.92
CA LEU A 386 -22.40 23.38 -8.85
C LEU A 386 -21.52 22.79 -9.97
N SER A 387 -21.47 21.47 -10.12
CA SER A 387 -20.56 20.78 -11.04
C SER A 387 -20.93 20.91 -12.51
N GLY A 388 -22.18 21.29 -12.86
CA GLY A 388 -22.61 21.50 -14.25
C GLY A 388 -22.32 20.31 -15.17
N LYS A 389 -22.20 19.11 -14.58
CA LYS A 389 -21.74 17.92 -15.28
C LYS A 389 -22.83 17.42 -16.21
N LYS A 390 -22.64 17.67 -17.50
CA LYS A 390 -23.36 16.98 -18.58
C LYS A 390 -23.30 15.47 -18.33
N LEU A 391 -24.42 14.79 -18.55
CA LEU A 391 -24.52 13.34 -18.47
C LEU A 391 -23.33 12.67 -19.18
N SER A 392 -22.55 11.88 -18.45
CA SER A 392 -21.30 11.28 -18.92
C SER A 392 -21.13 9.87 -18.39
N TRP A 393 -20.62 8.98 -19.25
CA TRP A 393 -20.30 7.61 -18.90
C TRP A 393 -19.32 7.52 -17.72
N ASP A 394 -18.31 8.39 -17.69
CA ASP A 394 -17.27 8.39 -16.64
C ASP A 394 -17.83 8.59 -15.23
N TYR A 395 -18.98 9.26 -15.12
CA TYR A 395 -19.60 9.54 -13.83
C TYR A 395 -20.54 8.42 -13.38
N ILE A 396 -21.21 7.73 -14.31
CA ILE A 396 -22.16 6.65 -14.03
C ILE A 396 -21.44 5.30 -13.87
N ARG A 397 -20.38 5.09 -14.64
CA ARG A 397 -19.62 3.83 -14.72
C ARG A 397 -19.20 3.27 -13.35
N PRO A 398 -18.64 4.05 -12.40
CA PRO A 398 -18.19 3.48 -11.13
C PRO A 398 -19.33 2.84 -10.33
N LYS A 399 -20.50 3.48 -10.27
CA LYS A 399 -21.66 2.97 -9.53
C LYS A 399 -22.24 1.71 -10.19
N MET A 400 -22.38 1.72 -11.52
CA MET A 400 -22.86 0.52 -12.22
C MET A 400 -21.90 -0.66 -12.09
N ASN A 401 -20.58 -0.40 -12.18
CA ASN A 401 -19.57 -1.45 -12.00
C ASN A 401 -19.53 -2.00 -10.57
N ALA A 402 -19.83 -1.19 -9.55
CA ALA A 402 -19.96 -1.66 -8.18
C ALA A 402 -21.10 -2.68 -8.05
N THR A 403 -22.30 -2.38 -8.58
CA THR A 403 -23.42 -3.34 -8.62
C THR A 403 -23.03 -4.62 -9.36
N TYR A 404 -22.38 -4.49 -10.53
CA TYR A 404 -21.96 -5.65 -11.31
C TYR A 404 -20.94 -6.51 -10.56
N GLY A 405 -20.02 -5.87 -9.83
CA GLY A 405 -19.09 -6.54 -8.92
C GLY A 405 -19.83 -7.40 -7.89
N CYS A 406 -20.80 -6.84 -7.18
CA CYS A 406 -21.61 -7.59 -6.22
C CYS A 406 -22.34 -8.78 -6.85
N ILE A 407 -22.93 -8.60 -8.05
CA ILE A 407 -23.60 -9.69 -8.78
C ILE A 407 -22.60 -10.79 -9.17
N ASN A 408 -21.39 -10.40 -9.59
CA ASN A 408 -20.35 -11.32 -10.03
C ASN A 408 -19.74 -12.10 -8.86
N ASP A 409 -19.54 -11.45 -7.72
CA ASP A 409 -19.10 -12.11 -6.48
C ASP A 409 -20.13 -13.12 -6.01
N LEU A 410 -21.43 -12.76 -6.05
CA LEU A 410 -22.51 -13.69 -5.73
C LEU A 410 -22.50 -14.90 -6.69
N TYR A 411 -22.36 -14.66 -8.00
CA TYR A 411 -22.27 -15.71 -9.00
C TYR A 411 -21.13 -16.69 -8.72
N TYR A 412 -19.96 -16.23 -8.25
CA TYR A 412 -18.88 -17.13 -7.86
C TYR A 412 -19.16 -17.90 -6.57
N LYS A 413 -19.75 -17.27 -5.55
CA LYS A 413 -20.06 -17.91 -4.25
C LYS A 413 -21.02 -19.10 -4.38
N ILE A 414 -21.90 -19.07 -5.37
CA ILE A 414 -22.86 -20.14 -5.65
C ILE A 414 -22.35 -21.19 -6.65
N ASP A 415 -21.05 -21.19 -6.98
CA ASP A 415 -20.46 -22.04 -8.03
C ASP A 415 -21.23 -21.88 -9.36
N GLY A 416 -21.42 -20.63 -9.77
CA GLY A 416 -22.11 -20.30 -11.01
C GLY A 416 -21.40 -20.91 -12.22
N SER A 417 -22.14 -21.68 -13.01
CA SER A 417 -21.75 -22.09 -14.36
C SER A 417 -22.55 -21.28 -15.38
N ASP A 418 -22.02 -21.13 -16.59
CA ASP A 418 -22.73 -20.40 -17.65
C ASP A 418 -23.94 -21.21 -18.11
N MET A 419 -25.06 -21.06 -17.38
CA MET A 419 -26.32 -21.69 -17.73
C MET A 419 -27.06 -20.86 -18.78
N PRO A 420 -27.68 -21.51 -19.78
CA PRO A 420 -28.56 -20.83 -20.72
C PRO A 420 -29.79 -20.30 -19.97
N SER A 421 -30.13 -19.04 -20.22
CA SER A 421 -31.36 -18.44 -19.68
C SER A 421 -32.58 -19.02 -20.40
N LYS A 422 -33.77 -18.95 -19.79
CA LYS A 422 -35.05 -19.20 -20.49
C LYS A 422 -35.06 -18.56 -21.90
N PRO A 423 -35.59 -19.25 -22.93
CA PRO A 423 -35.53 -18.80 -24.33
C PRO A 423 -35.99 -17.35 -24.54
N ASP A 424 -37.11 -16.97 -23.90
CA ASP A 424 -37.69 -15.62 -24.03
C ASP A 424 -36.75 -14.54 -23.47
N VAL A 425 -36.08 -14.83 -22.35
CA VAL A 425 -35.15 -13.90 -21.70
C VAL A 425 -33.85 -13.80 -22.50
N GLN A 426 -33.35 -14.93 -23.01
CA GLN A 426 -32.17 -14.96 -23.85
C GLN A 426 -32.41 -14.18 -25.15
N GLN A 427 -33.60 -14.30 -25.76
CA GLN A 427 -33.97 -13.54 -26.94
C GLN A 427 -33.96 -12.03 -26.70
N ILE A 428 -34.40 -11.56 -25.52
CA ILE A 428 -34.36 -10.14 -25.15
C ILE A 428 -32.90 -9.65 -25.07
N ILE A 429 -32.03 -10.41 -24.40
CA ILE A 429 -30.60 -10.08 -24.24
C ILE A 429 -29.89 -10.05 -25.59
N ASP A 430 -30.15 -11.04 -26.45
CA ASP A 430 -29.53 -11.15 -27.77
C ASP A 430 -30.02 -10.04 -28.71
N SER A 431 -31.31 -9.71 -28.65
CA SER A 431 -31.90 -8.61 -29.42
C SER A 431 -31.28 -7.26 -29.04
N ALA A 432 -31.13 -7.00 -27.73
CA ALA A 432 -30.47 -5.80 -27.23
C ALA A 432 -28.99 -5.74 -27.66
N SER A 433 -28.26 -6.86 -27.55
CA SER A 433 -26.85 -6.95 -27.95
C SER A 433 -26.66 -6.73 -29.46
N SER A 434 -27.55 -7.30 -30.28
CA SER A 434 -27.58 -7.08 -31.73
C SER A 434 -27.84 -5.62 -32.09
N LEU A 435 -28.81 -4.98 -31.42
CA LEU A 435 -29.09 -3.54 -31.57
C LEU A 435 -27.86 -2.69 -31.24
N LEU A 436 -27.19 -2.95 -30.11
CA LEU A 436 -25.98 -2.22 -29.72
C LEU A 436 -24.85 -2.37 -30.75
N SER A 437 -24.69 -3.57 -31.33
CA SER A 437 -23.68 -3.79 -32.37
C SER A 437 -23.96 -2.96 -33.63
N LYS A 438 -25.24 -2.81 -34.03
CA LYS A 438 -25.66 -1.97 -35.16
C LYS A 438 -25.42 -0.49 -34.86
N ILE A 439 -25.80 -0.03 -33.68
CA ILE A 439 -25.62 1.37 -33.24
C ILE A 439 -24.12 1.73 -33.18
N LYS A 440 -23.29 0.90 -32.54
CA LYS A 440 -21.83 1.13 -32.46
C LYS A 440 -21.19 1.19 -33.87
N LYS A 441 -21.63 0.33 -34.81
CA LYS A 441 -21.17 0.38 -36.22
C LYS A 441 -21.59 1.67 -36.93
N ASN A 442 -22.81 2.14 -36.74
CA ASN A 442 -23.30 3.38 -37.34
C ASN A 442 -22.57 4.61 -36.77
N ASN A 443 -22.41 4.68 -35.44
CA ASN A 443 -21.66 5.75 -34.77
C ASN A 443 -20.21 5.83 -35.25
N LYS A 444 -19.55 4.67 -35.49
CA LYS A 444 -18.20 4.63 -36.06
C LYS A 444 -18.15 5.18 -37.49
N LYS A 445 -19.09 4.76 -38.35
CA LYS A 445 -19.21 5.29 -39.73
C LYS A 445 -19.44 6.80 -39.77
N GLU A 446 -20.26 7.34 -38.85
CA GLU A 446 -20.48 8.78 -38.74
C GLU A 446 -19.23 9.55 -38.29
N LYS A 447 -18.46 9.01 -37.33
CA LYS A 447 -17.19 9.60 -36.88
C LYS A 447 -16.14 9.62 -38.02
N ASP A 448 -16.04 8.53 -38.78
CA ASP A 448 -15.11 8.42 -39.92
C ASP A 448 -15.50 9.37 -41.08
N THR A 449 -16.81 9.56 -41.30
CA THR A 449 -17.32 10.48 -42.35
C THR A 449 -17.11 11.95 -41.97
N LYS A 450 -17.28 12.31 -40.69
CA LYS A 450 -17.02 13.68 -40.20
C LYS A 450 -15.53 14.04 -40.21
N GLN A 451 -14.63 13.08 -39.98
CA GLN A 451 -13.19 13.33 -40.11
C GLN A 451 -12.76 13.58 -41.56
N ARG A 452 -13.33 12.85 -42.54
CA ARG A 452 -13.05 13.08 -43.98
C ARG A 452 -13.61 14.40 -44.52
N ALA A 453 -14.72 14.91 -44.00
CA ALA A 453 -15.31 16.18 -44.41
C ALA A 453 -14.57 17.43 -43.87
N SER A 454 -13.64 17.26 -42.91
CA SER A 454 -12.90 18.39 -42.30
C SER A 454 -11.63 18.81 -43.04
N THR A 455 -11.27 18.14 -44.15
CA THR A 455 -10.01 18.37 -44.89
C THR A 455 -10.12 19.21 -46.17
N THR A 456 -11.29 19.76 -46.52
CA THR A 456 -11.41 20.63 -47.70
C THR A 456 -12.39 21.77 -47.45
N ASN A 457 -11.91 22.87 -46.87
CA ASN A 457 -12.46 24.20 -47.11
C ASN A 457 -11.29 25.15 -47.38
N PRO A 458 -11.27 25.91 -48.50
CA PRO A 458 -10.24 26.90 -48.75
C PRO A 458 -10.44 28.08 -47.79
N VAL A 459 -9.38 28.42 -47.06
CA VAL A 459 -9.33 29.60 -46.18
C VAL A 459 -9.49 30.86 -47.04
N GLN A 460 -10.66 31.50 -46.98
CA GLN A 460 -10.80 32.90 -47.43
C GLN A 460 -10.18 33.80 -46.36
N LYS A 461 -9.09 34.47 -46.75
CA LYS A 461 -8.38 35.47 -45.96
C LYS A 461 -9.26 36.72 -45.87
N ILE A 462 -9.93 36.94 -44.74
CA ILE A 462 -10.61 38.21 -44.43
C ILE A 462 -9.58 39.11 -43.74
N GLU A 463 -9.26 40.22 -44.39
CA GLU A 463 -8.38 41.26 -43.86
C GLU A 463 -9.21 42.23 -43.01
N ILE A 464 -9.07 42.15 -41.69
CA ILE A 464 -9.75 43.08 -40.76
C ILE A 464 -8.87 44.33 -40.64
N THR A 465 -9.19 45.36 -41.43
CA THR A 465 -8.65 46.70 -41.25
C THR A 465 -9.53 47.47 -40.28
N ASN A 466 -8.92 47.92 -39.17
CA ASN A 466 -9.46 48.85 -38.17
C ASN A 466 -10.49 48.29 -37.17
N MET A 467 -9.98 47.63 -36.11
CA MET A 467 -10.67 47.57 -34.82
C MET A 467 -10.24 48.77 -33.96
N PRO A 468 -11.17 49.57 -33.40
CA PRO A 468 -10.84 50.65 -32.48
C PRO A 468 -10.30 50.10 -31.15
N GLU A 469 -9.26 50.74 -30.61
CA GLU A 469 -8.66 50.44 -29.31
C GLU A 469 -9.69 50.54 -28.17
N LEU A 470 -10.21 49.40 -27.74
CA LEU A 470 -10.88 49.28 -26.46
C LEU A 470 -9.81 49.32 -25.36
N ARG A 471 -9.67 50.49 -24.71
CA ARG A 471 -8.96 50.62 -23.43
C ARG A 471 -9.71 49.85 -22.35
N VAL A 472 -9.44 48.55 -22.26
CA VAL A 472 -9.84 47.72 -21.13
C VAL A 472 -9.03 48.18 -19.93
N ARG A 473 -9.69 48.82 -18.96
CA ARG A 473 -9.10 49.09 -17.64
C ARG A 473 -8.67 47.76 -17.03
N ASN A 474 -7.37 47.66 -16.74
CA ASN A 474 -6.68 46.53 -16.10
C ASN A 474 -7.58 45.74 -15.13
N ALA A 475 -8.06 44.58 -15.56
CA ALA A 475 -8.54 43.56 -14.66
C ALA A 475 -7.32 42.98 -13.94
N ASP A 476 -7.33 42.96 -12.60
CA ASP A 476 -6.21 42.49 -11.78
C ASP A 476 -5.63 41.14 -12.25
N ASP A 477 -4.45 41.17 -12.89
CA ASP A 477 -3.70 39.99 -13.40
C ASP A 477 -3.32 38.96 -12.33
N SER A 478 -3.54 39.27 -11.05
CA SER A 478 -3.13 38.47 -9.90
C SER A 478 -4.12 37.40 -9.45
N ALA A 479 -5.27 37.24 -10.11
CA ALA A 479 -6.24 36.20 -9.77
C ALA A 479 -6.19 35.03 -10.77
N ILE A 480 -6.35 33.81 -10.28
CA ILE A 480 -6.74 32.66 -11.12
C ILE A 480 -8.23 32.42 -10.87
N VAL A 481 -9.01 32.36 -11.94
CA VAL A 481 -10.40 31.90 -11.87
C VAL A 481 -10.39 30.39 -12.08
N LYS A 482 -10.70 29.63 -11.04
CA LYS A 482 -10.95 28.18 -11.09
C LYS A 482 -12.34 27.92 -10.51
N ASN A 483 -13.22 27.26 -11.27
CA ASN A 483 -14.62 26.96 -10.88
C ASN A 483 -15.35 28.12 -10.17
N LYS A 484 -15.36 29.31 -10.78
CA LYS A 484 -16.01 30.53 -10.26
C LYS A 484 -15.44 31.08 -8.94
N LYS A 485 -14.46 30.43 -8.29
CA LYS A 485 -13.71 30.96 -7.15
C LYS A 485 -12.47 31.72 -7.66
N ARG A 486 -12.33 32.99 -7.28
CA ARG A 486 -11.12 33.79 -7.54
C ARG A 486 -10.10 33.49 -6.46
N ILE A 487 -9.01 32.80 -6.82
CA ILE A 487 -7.88 32.59 -5.92
C ILE A 487 -6.89 33.72 -6.15
N ALA A 488 -6.64 34.51 -5.10
CA ALA A 488 -5.62 35.55 -5.11
C ALA A 488 -4.24 34.90 -4.92
N LEU A 489 -3.40 34.98 -5.94
CA LEU A 489 -2.02 34.50 -5.83
C LEU A 489 -1.17 35.47 -4.99
N PRO A 490 -0.16 34.97 -4.27
CA PRO A 490 0.80 35.83 -3.59
C PRO A 490 1.54 36.72 -4.60
N LYS A 491 1.62 38.02 -4.30
CA LYS A 491 2.16 39.04 -5.20
C LYS A 491 3.65 39.28 -4.94
N PHE A 492 4.51 38.71 -5.77
CA PHE A 492 5.94 39.01 -5.79
C PHE A 492 6.29 40.00 -6.93
N SER A 493 7.38 40.73 -6.76
CA SER A 493 7.99 41.52 -7.84
C SER A 493 8.64 40.58 -8.86
N SER A 494 8.93 41.10 -10.06
CA SER A 494 9.73 40.36 -11.04
C SER A 494 11.06 39.95 -10.41
N THR A 495 11.25 38.64 -10.22
CA THR A 495 12.39 38.09 -9.45
C THR A 495 13.11 37.05 -10.29
N SER A 496 14.45 37.11 -10.31
CA SER A 496 15.28 36.06 -10.93
C SER A 496 15.12 34.74 -10.17
N TRP A 497 15.09 33.61 -10.88
CA TRP A 497 14.88 32.28 -10.28
C TRP A 497 15.89 31.95 -9.17
N SER A 498 17.14 32.41 -9.30
CA SER A 498 18.19 32.20 -8.31
C SER A 498 17.96 32.92 -6.97
N LYS A 499 17.03 33.87 -6.91
CA LYS A 499 16.67 34.62 -5.69
C LYS A 499 15.34 34.16 -5.07
N VAL A 500 14.72 33.14 -5.65
CA VAL A 500 13.50 32.53 -5.11
C VAL A 500 13.90 31.34 -4.25
N GLU A 501 13.36 31.29 -3.03
CA GLU A 501 13.47 30.17 -2.11
C GLU A 501 12.06 29.68 -1.77
N ILE A 502 11.80 28.38 -1.94
CA ILE A 502 10.55 27.73 -1.53
C ILE A 502 10.92 26.61 -0.56
N LYS A 503 10.40 26.69 0.66
CA LYS A 503 10.61 25.70 1.72
C LYS A 503 9.27 25.09 2.09
N PHE A 504 9.14 23.78 1.95
CA PHE A 504 7.97 23.08 2.49
C PHE A 504 8.02 23.13 4.02
N ILE A 505 6.88 23.43 4.65
CA ILE A 505 6.70 23.31 6.10
C ILE A 505 6.19 21.90 6.41
N ASN A 506 5.21 21.45 5.61
CA ASN A 506 4.68 20.09 5.60
C ASN A 506 4.27 19.75 4.14
N GLU A 507 3.49 18.68 3.93
CA GLU A 507 3.07 18.26 2.58
C GLU A 507 2.10 19.24 1.88
N GLU A 508 1.50 20.17 2.60
CA GLU A 508 0.42 21.05 2.09
C GLU A 508 0.79 22.53 2.07
N VAL A 509 1.72 22.96 2.92
CA VAL A 509 2.05 24.36 3.19
C VAL A 509 3.51 24.63 2.87
N VAL A 510 3.76 25.74 2.16
CA VAL A 510 5.10 26.23 1.83
C VAL A 510 5.34 27.64 2.36
N TYR A 511 6.57 27.88 2.75
CA TYR A 511 7.15 29.18 2.99
C TYR A 511 7.94 29.62 1.75
N ILE A 512 7.55 30.75 1.17
CA ILE A 512 8.18 31.33 -0.02
C ILE A 512 8.91 32.60 0.38
N LYS A 513 10.14 32.75 -0.08
CA LYS A 513 10.93 33.98 0.02
C LYS A 513 11.42 34.37 -1.36
N ALA A 514 11.16 35.60 -1.76
CA ALA A 514 11.68 36.18 -2.99
C ALA A 514 12.06 37.64 -2.74
N ASP A 515 13.33 37.95 -2.96
CA ASP A 515 13.96 39.22 -2.59
C ASP A 515 13.69 39.60 -1.11
N LYS A 516 12.90 40.65 -0.87
CA LYS A 516 12.57 41.18 0.47
C LYS A 516 11.18 40.75 0.96
N LYS A 517 10.44 39.97 0.18
CA LYS A 517 9.08 39.53 0.51
C LYS A 517 9.07 38.07 0.88
N THR A 518 8.23 37.74 1.86
CA THR A 518 8.01 36.38 2.34
C THR A 518 6.51 36.12 2.37
N ALA A 519 6.09 34.90 2.07
CA ALA A 519 4.70 34.48 2.16
C ALA A 519 4.60 33.01 2.57
N THR A 520 3.68 32.69 3.48
CA THR A 520 3.31 31.32 3.80
C THR A 520 1.98 31.02 3.13
N VAL A 521 1.95 30.01 2.27
CA VAL A 521 0.78 29.68 1.44
C VAL A 521 0.64 28.18 1.30
N ASN A 522 -0.58 27.69 1.15
CA ASN A 522 -0.87 26.29 0.87
C ASN A 522 -0.99 26.04 -0.65
N TYR A 523 -1.16 24.77 -1.02
CA TYR A 523 -1.39 24.36 -2.41
C TYR A 523 -2.59 25.07 -3.07
N GLU A 524 -3.64 25.42 -2.32
CA GLU A 524 -4.78 26.19 -2.84
C GLU A 524 -4.36 27.62 -3.19
N GLY A 525 -3.66 28.31 -2.29
CA GLY A 525 -3.18 29.69 -2.49
C GLY A 525 -2.17 29.85 -3.64
N LEU A 526 -1.53 28.76 -4.06
CA LEU A 526 -0.66 28.71 -5.23
C LEU A 526 -1.35 28.21 -6.51
N GLY A 527 -2.63 27.82 -6.42
CA GLY A 527 -3.42 27.36 -7.55
C GLY A 527 -3.14 25.92 -8.00
N PHE A 528 -2.63 25.09 -7.09
CA PHE A 528 -2.40 23.65 -7.27
C PHE A 528 -3.49 22.75 -6.66
N ASN A 529 -4.65 23.32 -6.32
CA ASN A 529 -5.81 22.52 -5.90
C ASN A 529 -6.38 21.70 -7.08
N ASN A 530 -6.76 20.45 -6.81
CA ASN A 530 -7.57 19.62 -7.68
C ASN A 530 -9.05 19.98 -7.49
N ASP A 531 -9.65 20.54 -8.53
CA ASP A 531 -10.99 21.12 -8.46
C ASP A 531 -12.09 20.08 -8.16
N LYS A 532 -11.80 18.78 -8.32
CA LYS A 532 -12.75 17.69 -8.01
C LYS A 532 -12.71 17.23 -6.56
N THR A 533 -11.54 17.28 -5.92
CA THR A 533 -11.31 16.64 -4.61
C THR A 533 -11.01 17.64 -3.51
N GLY A 534 -10.68 18.89 -3.85
CA GLY A 534 -10.20 19.89 -2.89
C GLY A 534 -8.79 19.59 -2.35
N LYS A 535 -8.15 18.52 -2.83
CA LYS A 535 -6.81 18.07 -2.42
C LYS A 535 -5.74 18.61 -3.38
N PRO A 536 -4.44 18.54 -3.03
CA PRO A 536 -3.38 18.90 -3.95
C PRO A 536 -3.43 18.08 -5.24
N ASN A 537 -3.12 18.71 -6.38
CA ASN A 537 -3.06 18.02 -7.66
C ASN A 537 -1.71 17.30 -7.85
N THR A 538 -1.60 16.49 -8.89
CA THR A 538 -0.37 15.73 -9.18
C THR A 538 0.85 16.60 -9.46
N ALA A 539 0.66 17.84 -9.94
CA ALA A 539 1.75 18.79 -10.13
C ALA A 539 2.28 19.33 -8.79
N TRP A 540 1.44 19.48 -7.76
CA TRP A 540 1.89 19.79 -6.39
C TRP A 540 2.76 18.68 -5.83
N HIS A 541 2.29 17.43 -5.92
CA HIS A 541 3.05 16.27 -5.46
C HIS A 541 4.39 16.16 -6.21
N PHE A 542 4.40 16.44 -7.51
CA PHE A 542 5.65 16.49 -8.28
C PHE A 542 6.61 17.58 -7.78
N LEU A 543 6.11 18.77 -7.43
CA LEU A 543 6.94 19.83 -6.83
C LEU A 543 7.48 19.43 -5.45
N PHE A 544 6.67 18.73 -4.64
CA PHE A 544 7.09 18.22 -3.34
C PHE A 544 8.18 17.15 -3.46
N GLU A 545 8.03 16.22 -4.40
CA GLU A 545 9.05 15.19 -4.68
C GLU A 545 10.36 15.79 -5.20
N LEU A 546 10.28 16.84 -6.03
CA LEU A 546 11.47 17.62 -6.39
C LEU A 546 12.14 18.20 -5.14
N ALA A 547 11.38 18.73 -4.18
CA ALA A 547 11.93 19.30 -2.95
C ALA A 547 12.68 18.27 -2.10
N LYS A 548 12.11 17.07 -1.93
CA LYS A 548 12.77 15.94 -1.24
C LYS A 548 14.11 15.56 -1.87
N ARG A 549 14.25 15.78 -3.17
CA ARG A 549 15.44 15.43 -3.96
C ARG A 549 16.34 16.64 -4.27
N GLY A 550 16.20 17.73 -3.52
CA GLY A 550 17.05 18.92 -3.68
C GLY A 550 16.81 19.72 -4.97
N GLY A 551 15.63 19.57 -5.60
CA GLY A 551 15.22 20.29 -6.79
C GLY A 551 15.39 19.53 -8.11
N GLU A 552 15.64 18.23 -8.07
CA GLU A 552 15.93 17.39 -9.25
C GLU A 552 15.11 16.09 -9.28
N THR A 553 14.74 15.64 -10.47
CA THR A 553 14.16 14.29 -10.64
C THR A 553 15.25 13.22 -10.71
N SER A 554 14.89 11.94 -10.51
CA SER A 554 15.71 10.84 -11.01
C SER A 554 15.93 10.96 -12.52
N GLU A 555 16.95 10.28 -13.04
CA GLU A 555 17.19 10.14 -14.47
C GLU A 555 15.94 9.61 -15.18
N ILE A 556 15.45 10.36 -16.18
CA ILE A 556 14.24 10.02 -16.92
C ILE A 556 14.63 9.36 -18.24
N LYS A 557 14.28 8.08 -18.39
CA LYS A 557 14.52 7.34 -19.63
C LYS A 557 13.73 7.97 -20.79
N SER A 558 14.37 8.08 -21.94
CA SER A 558 13.73 8.53 -23.18
C SER A 558 12.91 7.38 -23.79
N PRO A 559 11.67 7.61 -24.28
CA PRO A 559 10.98 8.89 -24.35
C PRO A 559 10.37 9.33 -23.00
N ILE A 560 10.45 10.64 -22.70
CA ILE A 560 9.88 11.22 -21.48
C ILE A 560 8.36 11.00 -21.46
N PRO A 561 7.80 10.38 -20.39
CA PRO A 561 6.37 10.22 -20.22
C PRO A 561 5.61 11.55 -20.28
N ASP A 562 4.48 11.58 -20.97
CA ASP A 562 3.70 12.82 -21.18
C ASP A 562 3.12 13.40 -19.87
N SER A 563 2.85 12.55 -18.88
CA SER A 563 2.44 12.98 -17.54
C SER A 563 3.48 13.90 -16.88
N ILE A 564 4.77 13.55 -16.97
CA ILE A 564 5.86 14.34 -16.39
C ILE A 564 6.02 15.66 -17.13
N LYS A 565 5.93 15.66 -18.47
CA LYS A 565 5.95 16.90 -19.27
C LYS A 565 4.81 17.84 -18.85
N GLN A 566 3.62 17.30 -18.62
CA GLN A 566 2.46 18.07 -18.22
C GLN A 566 2.58 18.63 -16.79
N HIS A 567 3.15 17.86 -15.86
CA HIS A 567 3.44 18.34 -14.50
C HIS A 567 4.46 19.49 -14.53
N LYS A 568 5.58 19.32 -15.23
CA LYS A 568 6.60 20.37 -15.40
C LYS A 568 6.00 21.64 -16.01
N LYS A 569 5.21 21.51 -17.09
CA LYS A 569 4.54 22.65 -17.73
C LYS A 569 3.64 23.41 -16.75
N THR A 570 2.81 22.67 -16.00
CA THR A 570 1.89 23.24 -15.02
C THR A 570 2.64 24.02 -13.93
N ILE A 571 3.76 23.47 -13.44
CA ILE A 571 4.60 24.14 -12.44
C ILE A 571 5.24 25.39 -13.03
N SER A 572 5.83 25.31 -14.23
CA SER A 572 6.42 26.47 -14.91
C SER A 572 5.40 27.59 -15.07
N ASP A 573 4.23 27.30 -15.63
CA ASP A 573 3.20 28.32 -15.89
C ASP A 573 2.73 29.02 -14.60
N ARG A 574 2.62 28.27 -13.50
CA ARG A 574 2.24 28.81 -12.18
C ARG A 574 3.32 29.70 -11.59
N LEU A 575 4.57 29.22 -11.56
CA LEU A 575 5.68 29.98 -10.99
C LEU A 575 5.95 31.25 -11.79
N LYS A 576 5.91 31.20 -13.13
CA LYS A 576 6.05 32.38 -13.99
C LYS A 576 5.03 33.46 -13.65
N LYS A 577 3.77 33.07 -13.42
CA LYS A 577 2.69 33.99 -13.03
C LYS A 577 2.90 34.59 -11.63
N ILE A 578 3.36 33.80 -10.66
CA ILE A 578 3.57 34.25 -9.27
C ILE A 578 4.74 35.25 -9.17
N PHE A 579 5.85 34.96 -9.86
CA PHE A 579 7.09 35.74 -9.77
C PHE A 579 7.30 36.74 -10.91
N LYS A 580 6.31 36.90 -11.81
CA LYS A 580 6.34 37.80 -12.97
C LYS A 580 7.66 37.67 -13.76
N ASN A 581 8.03 36.44 -14.05
CA ASN A 581 9.25 36.08 -14.77
C ASN A 581 8.87 35.15 -15.91
N ASP A 582 9.10 35.58 -17.15
CA ASP A 582 8.67 34.85 -18.35
C ASP A 582 9.63 33.72 -18.75
N THR A 583 10.82 33.68 -18.17
CA THR A 583 11.83 32.64 -18.42
C THR A 583 11.45 31.32 -17.75
N ASP A 584 11.90 30.18 -18.29
CA ASP A 584 11.56 28.87 -17.72
C ASP A 584 12.29 28.65 -16.38
N PRO A 585 11.56 28.31 -15.28
CA PRO A 585 12.17 27.98 -13.99
C PRO A 585 12.94 26.66 -13.99
N PHE A 586 12.94 25.87 -15.06
CA PHE A 586 13.75 24.65 -15.19
C PHE A 586 14.97 24.86 -16.09
N TYR A 587 16.02 24.07 -15.86
CA TYR A 587 17.13 23.90 -16.80
C TYR A 587 16.69 23.05 -18.00
N ASP A 588 17.46 23.13 -19.09
CA ASP A 588 17.17 22.35 -20.29
C ASP A 588 17.43 20.85 -20.03
N PHE A 589 16.43 20.04 -20.36
CA PHE A 589 16.45 18.60 -20.10
C PHE A 589 17.59 17.89 -20.85
N LEU A 590 17.93 18.36 -22.05
CA LEU A 590 18.97 17.77 -22.91
C LEU A 590 20.37 17.80 -22.28
N GLU A 591 20.62 18.73 -21.35
CA GLU A 591 21.92 18.88 -20.70
C GLU A 591 22.07 17.96 -19.48
N THR A 592 20.94 17.57 -18.86
CA THR A 592 20.94 16.98 -17.52
C THR A 592 20.23 15.63 -17.42
N ASN A 593 19.52 15.20 -18.48
CA ASN A 593 18.63 14.01 -18.50
C ASN A 593 17.64 13.95 -17.32
N THR A 594 17.41 15.08 -16.67
CA THR A 594 16.59 15.25 -15.47
C THR A 594 15.86 16.59 -15.55
N TYR A 595 14.74 16.72 -14.83
CA TYR A 595 14.14 18.03 -14.63
C TYR A 595 14.72 18.66 -13.37
N LYS A 596 15.67 19.59 -13.57
CA LYS A 596 16.27 20.42 -12.52
C LYS A 596 15.62 21.79 -12.47
N ILE A 597 15.18 22.21 -11.28
CA ILE A 597 14.61 23.55 -11.07
C ILE A 597 15.71 24.56 -10.71
N LYS A 598 15.61 25.79 -11.22
CA LYS A 598 16.54 26.92 -10.99
C LYS A 598 16.33 27.63 -9.64
N ILE A 599 15.28 27.25 -8.93
CA ILE A 599 14.85 27.82 -7.64
C ILE A 599 15.45 27.00 -6.51
N LYS A 600 15.75 27.63 -5.38
CA LYS A 600 16.16 26.90 -4.18
C LYS A 600 14.93 26.27 -3.52
N LEU A 601 14.77 24.97 -3.71
CA LEU A 601 13.65 24.18 -3.21
C LEU A 601 14.10 23.31 -2.03
N MET A 602 13.43 23.43 -0.88
CA MET A 602 13.80 22.72 0.35
C MET A 602 12.64 21.85 0.85
N PRO A 603 12.92 20.61 1.29
CA PRO A 603 11.90 19.71 1.84
C PRO A 603 11.36 20.20 3.19
N PRO A 604 10.25 19.62 3.68
CA PRO A 604 9.83 19.83 5.05
C PRO A 604 10.95 19.40 6.00
N ILE A 605 11.19 20.21 7.01
CA ILE A 605 12.06 19.80 8.12
C ILE A 605 11.15 18.95 8.99
N ASP A 606 11.27 17.63 8.92
CA ASP A 606 10.66 16.79 9.94
C ASP A 606 11.22 17.26 11.28
N GLU A 607 10.35 17.71 12.19
CA GLU A 607 10.79 18.14 13.52
C GLU A 607 11.51 17.01 14.28
N ASP A 608 11.34 15.77 13.84
CA ASP A 608 12.07 14.58 14.28
C ASP A 608 13.56 14.60 13.89
N GLN A 609 13.96 15.31 12.82
CA GLN A 609 15.39 15.45 12.48
C GLN A 609 16.15 16.37 13.44
N ASN A 610 15.45 17.26 14.15
CA ASN A 610 16.03 18.08 15.21
C ASN A 610 16.03 17.36 16.56
N ASP A 611 15.28 16.25 16.69
CA ASP A 611 15.44 15.33 17.81
C ASP A 611 16.41 14.19 17.49
N LYS A 612 17.52 14.54 16.84
CA LYS A 612 18.61 13.63 16.50
C LYS A 612 19.18 12.86 17.71
N LEU A 613 18.85 13.31 18.93
CA LEU A 613 19.30 12.74 20.19
C LEU A 613 18.19 12.01 20.98
N GLY A 614 16.92 12.06 20.55
CA GLY A 614 15.79 11.43 21.26
C GLY A 614 15.38 12.11 22.57
N ILE A 615 15.70 13.38 22.75
CA ILE A 615 15.47 14.19 23.94
C ILE A 615 13.97 14.41 24.18
N LYS A 616 13.15 14.58 23.13
CA LYS A 616 11.71 14.84 23.30
C LYS A 616 10.94 13.57 23.64
N GLU A 617 11.30 12.44 23.04
CA GLU A 617 10.72 11.13 23.34
C GLU A 617 10.98 10.74 24.80
N TYR A 618 12.21 10.93 25.28
CA TYR A 618 12.58 10.74 26.69
C TYR A 618 11.81 11.66 27.65
N LEU A 619 11.66 12.95 27.33
CA LEU A 619 10.88 13.89 28.15
C LEU A 619 9.40 13.48 28.22
N LYS A 620 8.86 12.91 27.14
CA LYS A 620 7.48 12.44 27.09
C LYS A 620 7.30 11.17 27.93
N GLU A 621 8.25 10.25 27.90
CA GLU A 621 8.26 9.02 28.71
C GLU A 621 8.48 9.28 30.20
N THR A 622 9.35 10.25 30.54
CA THR A 622 9.69 10.56 31.95
C THR A 622 8.71 11.51 32.62
N MET A 623 7.96 12.32 31.89
CA MET A 623 6.96 13.23 32.49
C MET A 623 5.57 12.61 32.64
N THR A 624 5.34 11.40 32.13
CA THR A 624 4.10 10.63 32.35
C THR A 624 4.05 9.86 33.67
N SER A 625 5.06 9.93 34.54
CA SER A 625 4.89 9.46 35.92
C SER A 625 4.01 10.47 36.66
N GLU A 626 2.72 10.16 36.72
CA GLU A 626 1.71 10.89 37.47
C GLU A 626 2.22 11.20 38.88
N TYR A 627 2.19 12.48 39.23
CA TYR A 627 2.28 12.95 40.60
C TYR A 627 1.01 12.44 41.30
N GLU A 628 1.06 11.27 41.96
CA GLU A 628 0.06 10.94 42.97
C GLU A 628 0.28 11.92 44.13
N PRO A 629 -0.66 12.84 44.42
CA PRO A 629 -0.55 13.65 45.61
C PRO A 629 -0.74 12.73 46.82
N GLU A 630 0.29 12.64 47.66
CA GLU A 630 0.22 11.95 48.95
C GLU A 630 -1.02 12.43 49.74
N ASN A 631 -1.93 11.51 50.04
CA ASN A 631 -3.00 11.66 51.03
C ASN A 631 -2.98 10.47 51.98
#